data_AF-A0A7Y7UQ10-F1
#
_entry.id   AF-A0A7Y7UQ10-F1
#
_cell.length_a   1.000
_cell.length_b   1.000
_cell.length_c   1.000
_cell.angle_alpha   90.00
_cell.angle_beta   90.00
_cell.angle_gamma   90.00
#
_symmetry.space_group_name_H-M   'P 1'
#
loop_
_entity.id
_entity.type
_entity.pdbx_description
1 polymer ?
#
loop_
_entity_poly.entity_id
_entity_poly.type
_entity_poly.pdbx_seq_one_letter_code
_entity_poly.pdbx_strand_id
1 'polypeptide(L)'
;MRAVTPEPETLTSLVSQLVDDGRSFITAEIDLAKARATDKIGRYRSAAIFFGVAAVLGLSALIALLVGLIFALAPLTGPFAATLIVVGVVLIVAGVLAMVGKSRLSGGQS
;
A
#
# COMPACT_ATOMS: atom_id res chain seq x y z
N MET A 1 22.15 46.81 -54.51
CA MET A 1 21.22 45.66 -54.39
C MET A 1 22.03 44.43 -53.99
N ARG A 2 22.00 44.03 -52.71
CA ARG A 2 22.60 42.76 -52.26
C ARG A 2 21.54 41.68 -52.43
N ALA A 3 21.83 40.66 -53.23
CA ALA A 3 20.99 39.47 -53.31
C ALA A 3 21.10 38.72 -51.97
N VAL A 4 20.04 38.75 -51.18
CA VAL A 4 19.86 37.83 -50.06
C VAL A 4 19.40 36.52 -50.69
N THR A 5 20.34 35.62 -50.94
CA THR A 5 20.02 34.25 -51.31
C THR A 5 19.36 33.59 -50.11
N PRO A 6 18.18 32.97 -50.26
CA PRO A 6 17.51 32.28 -49.16
C PRO A 6 18.37 31.08 -48.77
N GLU A 7 19.08 31.18 -47.66
CA GLU A 7 19.78 30.03 -47.11
C GLU A 7 18.76 28.98 -46.63
N PRO A 8 18.98 27.69 -46.94
CA PRO A 8 18.17 26.57 -46.45
C PRO A 8 18.27 26.35 -44.92
N GLU A 9 18.88 27.28 -44.19
CA GLU A 9 19.12 27.24 -42.74
C GLU A 9 17.86 27.53 -41.89
N THR A 10 16.72 27.87 -42.49
CA THR A 10 15.58 28.48 -41.76
C THR A 10 14.44 27.52 -41.43
N LEU A 11 14.20 26.45 -42.22
CA LEU A 11 13.15 25.47 -41.92
C LEU A 11 13.71 24.24 -41.21
N THR A 12 14.89 23.78 -41.63
CA THR A 12 15.58 22.65 -41.01
C THR A 12 15.97 22.96 -39.56
N SER A 13 16.38 24.20 -39.26
CA SER A 13 16.74 24.62 -37.90
C SER A 13 15.54 24.76 -36.96
N LEU A 14 14.39 25.23 -37.46
CA LEU A 14 13.14 25.31 -36.68
C LEU A 14 12.59 23.92 -36.37
N VAL A 15 12.63 23.00 -37.34
CA VAL A 15 12.26 21.59 -37.11
C VAL A 15 13.21 20.94 -36.12
N SER A 16 14.52 21.20 -36.22
CA SER A 16 15.51 20.69 -35.25
C SER A 16 15.25 21.23 -33.84
N GLN A 17 14.98 22.53 -33.69
CA GLN A 17 14.64 23.14 -32.40
C GLN A 17 13.34 22.58 -31.82
N LEU A 18 12.30 22.38 -32.63
CA LEU A 18 11.03 21.82 -32.17
C LEU A 18 11.16 20.36 -31.72
N VAL A 19 12.03 19.58 -32.38
CA VAL A 19 12.37 18.21 -31.98
C VAL A 19 13.15 18.20 -30.67
N ASP A 20 14.11 19.11 -30.50
CA ASP A 20 14.88 19.24 -29.26
C ASP A 20 14.02 19.72 -28.09
N ASP A 21 13.13 20.70 -28.29
CA ASP A 21 12.17 21.18 -27.31
C ASP A 21 11.17 20.10 -26.92
N GLY A 22 10.66 19.35 -27.90
CA GLY A 22 9.77 18.20 -27.65
C GLY A 22 10.45 17.10 -26.83
N ARG A 23 11.73 16.82 -27.11
CA ARG A 23 12.54 15.86 -26.36
C ARG A 23 12.80 16.33 -24.92
N SER A 24 13.06 17.62 -24.74
CA SER A 24 13.22 18.26 -23.44
C SER A 24 11.94 18.19 -22.62
N PHE A 25 10.79 18.51 -23.22
CA PHE A 25 9.47 18.42 -22.57
C PHE A 25 9.15 17.00 -22.09
N ILE A 26 9.36 15.99 -22.95
CA ILE A 26 9.13 14.59 -22.58
C ILE A 26 10.02 14.19 -21.41
N THR A 27 11.29 14.63 -21.39
CA THR A 27 12.23 14.34 -20.31
C THR A 27 11.77 14.98 -19.00
N ALA A 28 11.29 16.23 -19.04
CA ALA A 28 10.74 16.93 -17.87
C ALA A 28 9.50 16.22 -17.29
N GLU A 29 8.60 15.74 -18.15
CA GLU A 29 7.40 15.02 -17.71
C GLU A 29 7.75 13.66 -17.07
N ILE A 30 8.76 12.97 -17.62
CA ILE A 30 9.32 11.74 -17.04
C ILE A 30 9.93 12.02 -15.67
N ASP A 31 10.75 13.07 -15.54
CA ASP A 31 11.38 13.45 -14.27
C ASP A 31 10.35 13.88 -13.22
N LEU A 32 9.30 14.60 -13.63
CA LEU A 32 8.18 14.97 -12.79
C LEU A 32 7.38 13.74 -12.34
N ALA A 33 7.08 12.82 -13.26
CA ALA A 33 6.40 11.56 -12.93
C ALA A 33 7.24 10.71 -11.97
N LYS A 34 8.56 10.65 -12.19
CA LYS A 34 9.51 9.97 -11.31
C LYS A 34 9.55 10.60 -9.92
N ALA A 35 9.63 11.92 -9.83
CA ALA A 35 9.60 12.65 -8.55
C ALA A 35 8.29 12.40 -7.79
N ARG A 36 7.13 12.46 -8.47
CA ARG A 36 5.83 12.14 -7.87
C ARG A 36 5.74 10.70 -7.40
N ALA A 37 6.30 9.76 -8.15
CA ALA A 37 6.36 8.34 -7.76
C ALA A 37 7.24 8.17 -6.51
N THR A 38 8.44 8.75 -6.48
CA THR A 38 9.36 8.67 -5.34
C THR A 38 8.77 9.32 -4.08
N ASP A 39 8.12 10.49 -4.19
CA ASP A 39 7.48 11.16 -3.05
C ASP A 39 6.33 10.34 -2.44
N LYS A 40 5.50 9.72 -3.29
CA LYS A 40 4.48 8.77 -2.82
C LYS A 40 5.12 7.57 -2.13
N ILE A 41 6.09 6.91 -2.78
CA ILE A 41 6.75 5.70 -2.27
C ILE A 41 7.44 5.98 -0.93
N GLY A 42 8.10 7.13 -0.77
CA GLY A 42 8.79 7.51 0.48
C GLY A 42 7.85 7.52 1.69
N ARG A 43 6.64 8.09 1.53
CA ARG A 43 5.63 8.10 2.58
C ARG A 43 5.06 6.72 2.89
N TYR A 44 4.80 5.90 1.87
CA TYR A 44 4.31 4.54 2.06
C TYR A 44 5.37 3.60 2.66
N ARG A 45 6.66 3.83 2.40
CA ARG A 45 7.75 2.97 2.91
C ARG A 45 7.82 2.97 4.44
N SER A 46 7.79 4.15 5.05
CA SER A 46 7.81 4.26 6.50
C SER A 46 6.54 3.65 7.12
N ALA A 47 5.37 3.99 6.54
CA ALA A 47 4.10 3.40 6.96
C ALA A 47 4.12 1.86 6.89
N ALA A 48 4.64 1.28 5.80
CA ALA A 48 4.72 -0.16 5.62
C ALA A 48 5.58 -0.85 6.70
N ILE A 49 6.69 -0.24 7.11
CA ILE A 49 7.53 -0.76 8.21
C ILE A 49 6.76 -0.74 9.51
N PHE A 50 6.16 0.40 9.87
CA PHE A 50 5.38 0.53 11.10
C PHE A 50 4.18 -0.43 11.13
N PHE A 51 3.45 -0.56 10.02
CA PHE A 51 2.35 -1.53 9.89
C PHE A 51 2.84 -2.98 9.98
N GLY A 52 3.99 -3.30 9.40
CA GLY A 52 4.61 -4.62 9.53
C GLY A 52 4.94 -4.95 10.98
N VAL A 53 5.60 -4.04 11.70
CA VAL A 53 5.92 -4.20 13.12
C VAL A 53 4.65 -4.30 13.96
N ALA A 54 3.66 -3.44 13.72
CA ALA A 54 2.39 -3.46 14.42
C ALA A 54 1.63 -4.77 14.19
N ALA A 55 1.64 -5.31 12.97
CA ALA A 55 1.01 -6.59 12.67
C ALA A 55 1.67 -7.75 13.42
N VAL A 56 3.02 -7.80 13.43
CA VAL A 56 3.77 -8.82 14.17
C VAL A 56 3.50 -8.70 15.67
N LEU A 57 3.64 -7.50 16.25
CA LEU A 57 3.41 -7.29 17.68
C LEU A 57 1.95 -7.55 18.07
N GLY A 58 0.99 -7.13 17.25
CA GLY A 58 -0.43 -7.40 17.47
C GLY A 58 -0.74 -8.89 17.46
N LEU A 59 -0.17 -9.64 16.50
CA LEU A 59 -0.31 -11.09 16.45
C LEU A 59 0.35 -11.77 17.67
N SER A 60 1.56 -11.36 18.04
CA SER A 60 2.25 -11.87 19.23
C SER A 60 1.46 -11.60 20.51
N ALA A 61 0.91 -10.39 20.66
CA ALA A 61 0.08 -10.01 21.80
C ALA A 61 -1.22 -10.82 21.85
N LEU A 62 -1.87 -11.07 20.71
CA LEU A 62 -3.04 -11.95 20.64
C LEU A 62 -2.69 -13.37 21.08
N ILE A 63 -1.61 -13.97 20.57
CA ILE A 63 -1.18 -15.30 20.99
C ILE A 63 -0.92 -15.35 22.50
N ALA A 64 -0.17 -14.38 23.03
CA ALA A 64 0.13 -14.30 24.47
C ALA A 64 -1.15 -14.13 25.31
N LEU A 65 -2.13 -13.34 24.84
CA LEU A 65 -3.42 -13.16 25.49
C LEU A 65 -4.23 -14.46 25.53
N LEU A 66 -4.26 -15.22 24.42
CA LEU A 66 -4.94 -16.51 24.36
C LEU A 66 -4.31 -17.51 25.32
N VAL A 67 -2.97 -17.59 25.34
CA VAL A 67 -2.24 -18.44 26.29
C VAL A 67 -2.54 -18.01 27.72
N GLY A 68 -2.49 -16.71 28.03
CA GLY A 68 -2.82 -16.19 29.35
C GLY A 68 -4.24 -16.54 29.79
N LEU A 69 -5.22 -16.46 28.88
CA LEU A 69 -6.60 -16.83 29.17
C LEU A 69 -6.76 -18.34 29.44
N ILE A 70 -6.06 -19.17 28.68
CA ILE A 70 -6.02 -20.62 28.91
C ILE A 70 -5.43 -20.90 30.30
N PHE A 71 -4.31 -20.27 30.65
CA PHE A 71 -3.68 -20.46 31.97
C PHE A 71 -4.56 -19.94 33.12
N ALA A 72 -5.33 -18.88 32.90
CA ALA A 72 -6.28 -18.38 33.88
C ALA A 72 -7.47 -19.33 34.10
N LEU A 73 -7.95 -20.01 33.05
CA LEU A 73 -9.07 -20.97 33.12
C LEU A 73 -8.64 -22.38 33.51
N ALA A 74 -7.41 -22.79 33.21
CA ALA A 74 -6.92 -24.14 33.43
C ALA A 74 -7.09 -24.66 34.87
N PRO A 75 -6.90 -23.86 35.95
CA PRO A 75 -7.13 -24.31 37.32
C PRO A 75 -8.59 -24.63 37.62
N LEU A 76 -9.55 -24.06 36.89
CA LEU A 76 -10.99 -24.23 37.13
C LEU A 76 -11.57 -25.39 36.32
N THR A 77 -11.16 -25.53 35.06
CA THR A 77 -11.78 -26.50 34.12
C THR A 77 -10.84 -27.63 33.70
N GLY A 78 -9.55 -27.55 34.07
CA GLY A 78 -8.50 -28.38 33.51
C GLY A 78 -7.97 -27.86 32.17
N PRO A 79 -6.76 -28.29 31.76
CA PRO A 79 -6.04 -27.70 30.63
C PRO A 79 -6.73 -27.93 29.28
N PHE A 80 -7.29 -29.12 29.04
CA PHE A 80 -7.96 -29.45 27.77
C PHE A 80 -9.31 -28.73 27.62
N ALA A 81 -10.08 -28.61 28.70
CA ALA A 81 -11.35 -27.89 28.63
C ALA A 81 -11.12 -26.38 28.48
N ALA A 82 -10.12 -25.82 29.18
CA ALA A 82 -9.76 -24.41 29.06
C ALA A 82 -9.35 -24.05 27.62
N THR A 83 -8.52 -24.87 26.97
CA THR A 83 -8.13 -24.64 25.57
C THR A 83 -9.32 -24.69 24.63
N LEU A 84 -10.20 -25.69 24.76
CA LEU A 84 -11.39 -25.81 23.91
C LEU A 84 -12.36 -24.64 24.10
N ILE A 85 -12.59 -24.18 25.33
CA ILE A 85 -13.45 -23.04 25.62
C ILE A 85 -12.90 -21.76 24.97
N VAL A 86 -11.61 -21.46 25.21
CA VAL A 86 -10.97 -20.25 24.68
C VAL A 86 -10.97 -20.24 23.15
N VAL A 87 -10.55 -21.35 22.53
CA VAL A 87 -10.53 -21.48 21.08
C VAL A 87 -11.93 -21.38 20.50
N GLY A 88 -12.92 -22.04 21.12
CA GLY A 88 -14.31 -22.00 20.69
C GLY A 88 -14.88 -20.58 20.68
N VAL A 89 -14.68 -19.83 21.77
CA VAL A 89 -15.13 -18.43 21.86
C VAL A 89 -14.46 -17.55 20.80
N VAL A 90 -13.15 -17.70 20.61
CA VAL A 90 -12.40 -16.93 19.60
C VAL A 90 -12.87 -17.24 18.18
N LEU A 91 -13.14 -18.51 17.87
CA LEU A 91 -13.66 -18.91 16.55
C LEU A 91 -15.06 -18.36 16.29
N ILE A 92 -15.93 -18.31 17.30
CA ILE A 92 -17.25 -17.68 17.17
C ILE A 92 -17.09 -16.20 16.85
N VAL A 93 -16.24 -15.48 17.60
CA VAL A 93 -15.98 -14.06 17.37
C VAL A 93 -15.40 -13.82 15.97
N ALA A 94 -14.41 -14.63 15.56
CA ALA A 94 -13.81 -14.55 14.23
C ALA A 94 -14.83 -14.82 13.11
N GLY A 95 -15.72 -15.81 13.30
CA GLY A 95 -16.81 -16.10 12.37
C GLY A 95 -17.78 -14.93 12.21
N VAL A 96 -18.17 -14.29 13.32
CA VAL A 96 -19.03 -13.09 13.29
C VAL A 96 -18.33 -11.94 12.55
N LEU A 97 -17.08 -11.65 12.88
CA LEU A 97 -16.29 -10.62 12.20
C LEU A 97 -16.16 -10.89 10.70
N ALA A 98 -15.93 -12.15 10.29
CA ALA A 98 -15.87 -12.53 8.89
C ALA A 98 -17.20 -12.31 8.16
N MET A 99 -18.34 -12.65 8.80
CA MET A 99 -19.66 -12.40 8.23
C MET A 99 -19.97 -10.90 8.09
N VAL A 100 -19.62 -10.10 9.10
CA VAL A 100 -19.76 -8.63 9.05
C VAL A 100 -18.90 -8.06 7.93
N GLY A 101 -17.64 -8.48 7.83
CA GLY A 101 -16.73 -8.07 6.76
C GLY A 101 -17.28 -8.40 5.37
N LYS A 102 -17.76 -9.63 5.17
CA LYS A 102 -18.43 -10.05 3.93
C LYS A 102 -19.64 -9.16 3.61
N SER A 103 -20.45 -8.82 4.61
CA SER A 103 -21.63 -7.97 4.45
C SER A 103 -21.28 -6.54 4.03
N ARG A 104 -20.17 -5.99 4.56
CA ARG A 104 -19.66 -4.66 4.17
C ARG A 104 -19.15 -4.63 2.73
N LEU A 105 -18.53 -5.71 2.26
CA LEU A 105 -18.09 -5.85 0.87
C LEU A 105 -19.27 -6.03 -0.09
N SER A 106 -20.33 -6.72 0.35
CA SER A 106 -21.52 -6.99 -0.47
C SER A 106 -22.51 -5.82 -0.50
N GLY A 107 -22.53 -4.96 0.52
CA GLY A 107 -23.48 -3.85 0.66
C GLY A 107 -23.12 -2.56 -0.10
N GLY A 108 -22.01 -2.54 -0.86
CA GLY A 108 -21.60 -1.39 -1.69
C GLY A 108 -22.26 -1.33 -3.07
N GLN A 109 -23.34 -2.10 -3.31
CA GLN A 109 -24.03 -2.19 -4.61
C GLN A 109 -25.53 -1.86 -4.54
N SER A 110 -25.97 -1.04 -3.57
CA SER A 110 -27.33 -0.49 -3.53
C SER A 110 -27.31 1.03 -3.54
#